data_AF-A0A6C1S2F4-F1
#
_entry.id   AF-A0A6C1S2F4-F1
#
_cell.length_a   1.000
_cell.length_b   1.000
_cell.length_c   1.000
_cell.angle_alpha   90.00
_cell.angle_beta   90.00
_cell.angle_gamma   90.00
#
_symmetry.space_group_name_H-M   'P 1'
#
loop_
_entity.id
_entity.type
_entity.pdbx_description
1 polymer ?
#
loop_
_entity_poly.entity_id
_entity_poly.type
_entity_poly.pdbx_seq_one_letter_code
_entity_poly.pdbx_strand_id
1 'polypeptide(L)'
;MKGLLSFLLIATTMALFWNNAVNWHYHQLPNGIVVEHAHPYNKSASSPGNPFEKHHHSDFEYLILDLVYHGTLIILMVVLTLMVYRQLLTHTTLNKLPERVYSGYYNLPLLRGPPRL
;
A
#
# COMPACT_ATOMS: atom_id res chain seq x y z
N MET A 1 15.00 -1.04 -12.61
CA MET A 1 13.95 -0.11 -12.13
C MET A 1 13.11 -0.68 -10.97
N LYS A 2 12.66 -1.95 -11.00
CA LYS A 2 11.83 -2.52 -9.91
C LYS A 2 12.50 -2.50 -8.53
N GLY A 3 13.80 -2.83 -8.45
CA GLY A 3 14.54 -2.81 -7.18
C GLY A 3 14.63 -1.43 -6.53
N LEU A 4 14.89 -0.36 -7.32
CA LEU A 4 14.95 1.01 -6.81
C LEU A 4 13.60 1.46 -6.22
N LEU A 5 12.50 1.14 -6.90
CA LEU A 5 11.15 1.45 -6.40
C LEU A 5 10.87 0.72 -5.07
N SER A 6 11.27 -0.54 -4.96
CA SER A 6 11.13 -1.30 -3.70
C SER A 6 11.97 -0.72 -2.58
N PHE A 7 13.22 -0.34 -2.84
CA PHE A 7 14.06 0.33 -1.83
C PHE A 7 13.48 1.66 -1.36
N LEU A 8 12.97 2.49 -2.28
CA LEU A 8 12.31 3.75 -1.93
C LEU A 8 11.05 3.51 -1.09
N LEU A 9 10.21 2.54 -1.47
CA LEU A 9 9.03 2.17 -0.69
C LEU A 9 9.38 1.74 0.74
N ILE A 10 10.40 0.90 0.90
CA ILE A 10 10.86 0.45 2.22
C ILE A 10 11.37 1.63 3.04
N ALA A 11 12.25 2.47 2.45
CA ALA A 11 12.81 3.63 3.13
C ALA A 11 11.73 4.63 3.56
N THR A 12 10.78 4.94 2.67
CA THR A 12 9.64 5.83 2.98
C THR A 12 8.76 5.23 4.06
N THR A 13 8.45 3.93 3.99
CA THR A 13 7.63 3.25 5.00
C THR A 13 8.32 3.29 6.37
N MET A 14 9.61 2.97 6.45
CA MET A 14 10.38 3.07 7.69
C MET A 14 10.40 4.50 8.26
N ALA A 15 10.54 5.51 7.41
CA ALA A 15 10.49 6.91 7.83
C ALA A 15 9.12 7.30 8.42
N LEU A 16 8.02 6.80 7.84
CA LEU A 16 6.68 7.01 8.37
C LEU A 16 6.50 6.32 9.74
N PHE A 17 6.96 5.07 9.89
CA PHE A 17 6.92 4.37 11.18
C PHE A 17 7.75 5.08 12.24
N TRP A 18 8.95 5.55 11.88
CA TRP A 18 9.79 6.34 12.78
C TRP A 18 9.10 7.63 13.20
N ASN A 19 8.51 8.38 12.26
CA ASN A 19 7.78 9.61 12.57
C ASN A 19 6.61 9.33 13.52
N ASN A 20 5.85 8.26 13.27
CA ASN A 20 4.78 7.85 14.17
C ASN A 20 5.33 7.52 15.57
N ALA A 21 6.35 6.66 15.69
CA ALA A 21 6.88 6.28 17.01
C ALA A 21 7.50 7.44 17.80
N VAL A 22 8.18 8.38 17.13
CA VAL A 22 8.99 9.42 17.80
C VAL A 22 8.23 10.72 17.99
N ASN A 23 7.33 11.06 17.07
CA ASN A 23 6.67 12.36 17.01
C ASN A 23 5.16 12.30 17.25
N TRP A 24 4.62 11.12 17.59
CA TRP A 24 3.23 10.97 17.99
C TRP A 24 2.94 11.64 19.33
N HIS A 25 1.78 12.30 19.39
CA HIS A 25 1.24 12.90 20.59
C HIS A 25 -0.27 13.12 20.46
N TYR A 26 -0.91 13.47 21.58
CA TYR A 26 -2.34 13.69 21.69
C TYR A 26 -2.68 15.14 21.96
N HIS A 27 -3.80 15.60 21.39
CA HIS A 27 -4.43 16.87 21.70
C HIS A 27 -5.85 16.64 22.20
N GLN A 28 -6.22 17.32 23.28
CA GLN A 28 -7.60 17.35 23.76
C GLN A 28 -8.24 18.69 23.35
N LEU A 29 -9.26 18.61 22.51
CA LEU A 29 -10.02 19.76 22.05
C LEU A 29 -10.93 20.32 23.17
N PRO A 30 -11.36 21.59 23.09
CA PRO A 30 -12.24 22.20 24.10
C PRO A 30 -13.58 21.48 24.31
N ASN A 31 -14.05 20.75 23.29
CA ASN A 31 -15.26 19.93 23.33
C ASN A 31 -15.03 18.52 23.92
N GLY A 32 -13.82 18.22 24.39
CA GLY A 32 -13.45 16.93 24.99
C GLY A 32 -13.02 15.85 23.99
N ILE A 33 -13.04 16.12 22.68
CA ILE A 33 -12.55 15.18 21.67
C ILE A 33 -11.02 15.07 21.78
N VAL A 34 -10.50 13.85 21.71
CA VAL A 34 -9.07 13.57 21.66
C VAL A 34 -8.67 13.28 20.23
N VAL A 35 -7.68 14.01 19.72
CA VAL A 35 -7.07 13.80 18.40
C VAL A 35 -5.64 13.34 18.61
N GLU A 36 -5.22 12.37 17.81
CA GLU A 36 -3.86 11.86 17.81
C GLU A 36 -3.22 12.09 16.45
N HIS A 37 -1.97 12.55 16.43
CA HIS A 37 -1.22 12.73 15.19
C HIS A 37 0.29 12.71 15.44
N ALA A 38 1.09 12.64 14.36
CA ALA A 38 2.54 12.58 14.44
C ALA A 38 3.23 13.61 13.52
N HIS A 39 3.87 14.62 14.12
CA HIS A 39 4.71 15.59 13.42
C HIS A 39 5.78 16.16 14.37
N PRO A 40 6.91 16.67 13.88
CA PRO A 40 7.92 17.27 14.75
C PRO A 40 7.31 18.36 15.66
N TYR A 41 7.51 18.22 16.96
CA TYR A 41 7.06 19.17 17.98
C TYR A 41 8.18 19.43 18.99
N ASN A 42 8.08 20.53 19.73
CA ASN A 42 9.05 20.86 20.76
C ASN A 42 8.80 20.02 22.03
N LYS A 43 9.50 18.89 22.14
CA LYS A 43 9.44 17.99 23.32
C LYS A 43 9.83 18.66 24.64
N SER A 44 10.54 19.79 24.61
CA SER A 44 10.88 20.53 25.82
C SER A 44 9.72 21.36 26.39
N ALA A 45 8.67 21.59 25.60
CA ALA A 45 7.44 22.25 26.05
C ALA A 45 6.42 21.25 26.67
N SER A 46 6.68 19.96 26.50
CA SER A 46 5.86 18.87 27.04
C SER A 46 6.00 18.75 28.55
N SER A 47 4.88 18.68 29.27
CA SER A 47 4.90 18.42 30.72
C SER A 47 5.22 16.94 30.99
N PRO A 48 6.24 16.63 31.82
CA PRO A 48 6.57 15.24 32.15
C PRO A 48 5.34 14.52 32.72
N GLY A 49 4.95 13.41 32.09
CA GLY A 49 3.83 12.56 32.54
C GLY A 49 2.45 12.94 31.99
N ASN A 50 2.33 13.96 31.14
CA ASN A 50 1.07 14.26 30.45
C ASN A 50 1.17 13.89 28.96
N PRO A 51 0.37 12.94 28.45
CA PRO A 51 0.34 12.61 27.03
C PRO A 51 -0.34 13.69 26.16
N PHE A 52 -1.09 14.61 26.79
CA PHE A 52 -1.77 15.71 26.11
C PHE A 52 -0.86 16.92 26.02
N GLU A 53 -0.39 17.17 24.80
CA GLU A 53 0.41 18.34 24.50
C GLU A 53 -0.43 19.62 24.58
N LYS A 54 0.20 20.71 25.02
CA LYS A 54 -0.46 22.03 25.16
C LYS A 54 -0.02 23.03 24.10
N HIS A 55 0.74 22.61 23.10
CA HIS A 55 1.09 23.52 22.01
C HIS A 55 -0.15 23.75 21.14
N HIS A 56 -0.43 25.02 20.85
CA HIS A 56 -1.60 25.38 20.07
C HIS A 56 -1.36 25.14 18.58
N HIS A 57 -2.29 24.45 17.94
CA HIS A 57 -2.47 24.49 16.50
C HIS A 57 -3.44 25.59 16.11
N SER A 58 -3.19 26.22 14.97
CA SER A 58 -4.21 27.02 14.29
C SER A 58 -5.24 26.12 13.60
N ASP A 59 -6.47 26.62 13.38
CA ASP A 59 -7.51 25.88 12.63
C ASP A 59 -7.03 25.46 11.23
N PHE A 60 -6.17 26.28 10.63
CA PHE A 60 -5.54 26.00 9.34
C PHE A 60 -4.57 24.81 9.40
N GLU A 61 -3.80 24.68 10.48
CA GLU A 61 -2.94 23.51 10.70
C GLU A 61 -3.75 22.23 10.85
N TYR A 62 -4.87 22.28 11.58
CA TYR A 62 -5.78 21.14 11.67
C TYR A 62 -6.34 20.74 10.31
N LEU A 63 -6.75 21.72 9.49
CA LEU A 63 -7.23 21.45 8.13
C LEU A 63 -6.16 20.79 7.26
N ILE A 64 -4.91 21.25 7.33
CA ILE A 64 -3.79 20.63 6.59
C ILE A 64 -3.54 19.20 7.07
N LEU A 65 -3.48 19.00 8.38
CA LEU A 65 -3.25 17.68 8.97
C LEU A 65 -4.35 16.70 8.56
N ASP A 66 -5.59 17.14 8.57
CA ASP A 66 -6.75 16.35 8.17
C ASP A 66 -6.69 15.99 6.67
N LEU A 67 -6.35 16.95 5.81
CA LEU A 67 -6.19 16.74 4.37
C LEU A 67 -5.05 15.78 4.05
N VAL A 68 -3.92 15.88 4.76
CA VAL A 68 -2.79 14.97 4.60
C VAL A 68 -3.16 13.57 5.07
N TYR A 69 -3.82 13.43 6.23
CA TYR A 69 -4.23 12.13 6.75
C TYR A 69 -5.19 11.41 5.80
N HIS A 70 -6.27 12.07 5.40
CA HIS A 70 -7.25 11.50 4.49
C HIS A 70 -6.69 11.34 3.07
N GLY A 71 -5.91 12.29 2.58
CA GLY A 71 -5.30 12.26 1.25
C GLY A 71 -4.25 11.15 1.10
N THR A 72 -3.41 10.92 2.12
CA THR A 72 -2.39 9.86 2.09
C THR A 72 -3.02 8.46 2.08
N LEU A 73 -4.11 8.24 2.82
CA LEU A 73 -4.86 6.99 2.79
C LEU A 73 -5.45 6.72 1.40
N ILE A 74 -6.04 7.74 0.76
CA ILE A 74 -6.59 7.61 -0.60
C ILE A 74 -5.48 7.27 -1.60
N ILE A 75 -4.34 7.97 -1.55
CA ILE A 75 -3.20 7.71 -2.45
C ILE A 75 -2.67 6.30 -2.25
N LEU A 76 -2.50 5.85 -1.00
CA LEU A 76 -2.05 4.49 -0.68
C LEU A 76 -3.02 3.44 -1.26
N MET A 77 -4.32 3.61 -1.05
CA MET A 77 -5.35 2.71 -1.56
C MET A 77 -5.34 2.64 -3.09
N VAL A 78 -5.17 3.77 -3.78
CA VAL A 78 -5.06 3.83 -5.24
C VAL A 78 -3.81 3.10 -5.72
N VAL A 79 -2.65 3.34 -5.11
CA VAL A 79 -1.39 2.67 -5.49
C VAL A 79 -1.50 1.17 -5.30
N LEU A 80 -2.01 0.70 -4.16
CA LEU A 80 -2.21 -0.73 -3.89
C LEU A 80 -3.19 -1.35 -4.90
N THR A 81 -4.29 -0.67 -5.20
CA THR A 81 -5.27 -1.13 -6.19
C THR A 81 -4.64 -1.26 -7.58
N LEU A 82 -3.84 -0.27 -8.00
CA LEU A 82 -3.13 -0.31 -9.29
C LEU A 82 -2.06 -1.41 -9.34
N MET A 83 -1.35 -1.66 -8.24
CA MET A 83 -0.36 -2.73 -8.14
C MET A 83 -1.03 -4.11 -8.24
N VAL A 84 -2.12 -4.34 -7.50
CA VAL A 84 -2.91 -5.57 -7.56
C VAL A 84 -3.51 -5.75 -8.96
N TYR A 85 -4.10 -4.70 -9.53
CA TYR A 85 -4.67 -4.73 -10.88
C TYR A 85 -3.61 -5.11 -11.93
N ARG A 86 -2.42 -4.51 -11.87
CA ARG A 86 -1.30 -4.87 -12.75
C ARG A 86 -0.87 -6.32 -12.57
N GLN A 87 -0.79 -6.81 -11.32
CA GLN A 87 -0.42 -8.19 -11.04
C GLN A 87 -1.45 -9.19 -11.61
N LEU A 88 -2.74 -8.88 -11.48
CA LEU A 88 -3.83 -9.67 -12.06
C LEU A 88 -3.74 -9.72 -13.60
N LEU A 89 -3.49 -8.59 -14.26
CA LEU A 89 -3.30 -8.55 -15.73
C LEU A 89 -2.08 -9.36 -16.21
N THR A 90 -1.00 -9.40 -15.41
CA THR A 90 0.17 -10.22 -15.76
C THR A 90 -0.07 -11.72 -15.58
N HIS A 91 -0.88 -12.11 -14.60
CA HIS A 91 -1.24 -13.52 -14.40
C HIS A 91 -2.25 -14.04 -15.43
N THR A 92 -3.19 -13.21 -15.90
CA THR A 92 -4.13 -13.62 -16.96
C THR A 92 -3.47 -13.76 -18.33
N THR A 93 -2.37 -13.04 -18.59
CA THR A 93 -1.62 -13.13 -19.86
C THR A 93 -0.66 -14.34 -19.92
N LEU A 94 -0.21 -14.87 -18.78
CA LEU A 94 0.58 -16.12 -18.71
C LEU A 94 -0.25 -17.40 -18.93
N ASN A 95 -1.57 -17.34 -18.83
CA ASN A 95 -2.46 -18.46 -19.14
C ASN A 95 -2.78 -18.61 -20.63
N LYS A 96 -2.12 -17.85 -21.51
CA LYS A 96 -2.05 -18.22 -22.93
C LYS A 96 -1.10 -19.41 -23.06
N LEU A 97 -1.62 -20.61 -22.79
CA LEU A 97 -0.95 -21.87 -23.12
C LEU A 97 -0.44 -21.77 -24.57
N PRO A 98 0.82 -22.15 -24.83
CA PRO A 98 1.32 -22.14 -26.20
C PRO A 98 0.44 -23.06 -27.04
N GLU A 99 -0.17 -22.49 -28.07
CA GLU A 99 -0.98 -23.14 -29.11
C GLU A 99 -0.28 -24.40 -29.68
N ARG A 100 1.06 -24.45 -29.57
CA ARG A 100 1.93 -25.59 -29.88
C ARG A 100 1.69 -26.86 -29.08
N VAL A 101 1.09 -26.82 -27.89
CA VAL A 101 0.82 -28.03 -27.07
C VAL A 101 -0.34 -28.84 -27.65
N TYR A 102 -1.27 -28.21 -28.38
CA TYR A 102 -2.40 -28.90 -29.00
C TYR A 102 -2.09 -29.52 -30.36
N SER A 103 -1.02 -29.08 -31.04
CA SER A 103 -0.64 -29.59 -32.37
C SER A 103 0.04 -30.97 -32.33
N GLY A 104 0.45 -31.47 -31.17
CA GLY A 104 1.27 -32.69 -31.05
C GLY A 104 0.50 -34.00 -30.80
N TYR A 105 -0.77 -33.94 -30.38
CA TYR A 105 -1.48 -35.09 -29.81
C TYR A 105 -2.48 -35.80 -30.74
N TYR A 106 -2.60 -35.37 -32.01
CA TYR A 106 -3.56 -35.98 -32.96
C TYR A 106 -2.93 -36.85 -34.05
N ASN A 107 -1.68 -37.30 -33.89
CA ASN A 107 -1.16 -38.42 -34.69
C ASN A 107 -1.50 -39.74 -33.99
N LEU A 108 -2.80 -40.03 -33.87
CA LEU A 108 -3.24 -41.39 -33.57
C LEU A 108 -2.87 -42.26 -34.78
N PRO A 109 -2.04 -43.30 -34.64
CA PRO A 109 -1.86 -44.25 -35.72
C PRO A 109 -3.22 -44.90 -35.96
N LEU A 110 -3.87 -44.53 -37.07
CA LEU A 110 -5.05 -45.23 -37.55
C LEU A 110 -4.64 -46.69 -37.75
N LEU A 111 -5.03 -47.58 -36.83
CA LEU A 111 -4.96 -49.02 -37.03
C LEU A 111 -5.69 -49.29 -38.36
N ARG A 112 -4.95 -49.74 -39.37
CA ARG A 112 -5.56 -50.25 -40.60
C ARG A 112 -6.52 -51.37 -40.21
N GLY A 113 -7.77 -51.26 -40.65
CA GLY A 113 -8.76 -52.32 -40.46
C GLY A 113 -8.31 -53.63 -41.10
N PRO A 114 -8.87 -54.77 -40.65
CA PRO A 114 -8.43 -56.09 -41.10
C PRO A 114 -8.64 -56.25 -42.62
N PRO A 115 -7.75 -57.01 -43.30
CA PRO A 115 -7.83 -57.23 -44.74
C PRO A 115 -9.14 -57.92 -45.11
N ARG A 116 -9.76 -57.46 -46.20
CA ARG A 116 -10.96 -58.07 -46.75
C ARG A 116 -10.58 -59.38 -47.43
N LEU A 117 -11.20 -60.48 -46.98
CA LEU A 117 -11.16 -61.79 -47.63
C LEU A 117 -11.96 -61.78 -48.92
#